data_AF-A0A0K2JHF3-F1
#
_entry.id   AF-A0A0K2JHF3-F1
#
_cell.length_a   1.000
_cell.length_b   1.000
_cell.length_c   1.000
_cell.angle_alpha   90.00
_cell.angle_beta   90.00
_cell.angle_gamma   90.00
#
_symmetry.space_group_name_H-M   'P 1'
#
loop_
_entity.id
_entity.type
_entity.pdbx_description
1 polymer ?
#
loop_
_entity_poly.entity_id
_entity_poly.type
_entity_poly.pdbx_seq_one_letter_code
_entity_poly.pdbx_strand_id
1 'polypeptide(L)'
;MKKKKYKHFILDERYKLKEYLECEIFKNKNGIPNYFKIGKVMNKSPNTIRLEAKKLKEEYDPEKAHKDYKRKRKKSIKYLIISKKVVNYIREILSKKIW
;
A
#
# COMPACT_ATOMS: atom_id res chain seq x y z
N MET A 1 22.12 -4.62 9.01
CA MET A 1 21.13 -3.62 8.53
C MET A 1 19.79 -3.77 9.28
N LYS A 2 19.38 -2.81 10.11
CA LYS A 2 18.00 -2.79 10.65
C LYS A 2 17.05 -2.63 9.46
N LYS A 3 16.21 -3.63 9.18
CA LYS A 3 15.17 -3.54 8.14
C LYS A 3 14.29 -2.34 8.45
N LYS A 4 14.26 -1.32 7.57
CA LYS A 4 13.29 -0.23 7.65
C LYS A 4 11.90 -0.85 7.62
N LYS A 5 11.17 -0.77 8.73
CA LYS A 5 9.75 -1.15 8.78
C LYS A 5 9.00 -0.08 7.99
N TYR A 6 8.69 -0.36 6.73
CA TYR A 6 7.83 0.51 5.95
C TYR A 6 6.44 0.54 6.59
N LYS A 7 6.12 1.64 7.29
CA LYS A 7 4.81 1.82 7.92
C LYS A 7 3.78 2.16 6.85
N HIS A 8 2.99 1.16 6.47
CA HIS A 8 1.86 1.33 5.56
C HIS A 8 0.85 2.34 6.13
N PHE A 9 0.08 2.98 5.24
CA PHE A 9 -1.04 3.84 5.63
C PHE A 9 -2.16 3.00 6.25
N ILE A 10 -2.47 3.32 7.51
CA ILE A 10 -3.73 2.89 8.15
C ILE A 10 -4.91 3.71 7.61
N LEU A 11 -6.14 3.27 7.85
CA LEU A 11 -7.33 3.92 7.29
C LEU A 11 -7.42 5.41 7.67
N ASP A 12 -7.22 5.75 8.94
CA ASP A 12 -7.24 7.15 9.40
C ASP A 12 -6.16 8.02 8.74
N GLU A 13 -4.95 7.48 8.54
CA GLU A 13 -3.89 8.18 7.80
C GLU A 13 -4.33 8.43 6.34
N ARG A 14 -5.17 7.59 5.74
CA ARG A 14 -5.70 7.80 4.39
C ARG A 14 -6.75 8.90 4.34
N TYR A 15 -7.64 8.97 5.32
CA TYR A 15 -8.60 10.07 5.43
C TYR A 15 -7.90 11.41 5.57
N LYS A 16 -6.92 11.50 6.48
CA LYS A 16 -6.07 12.70 6.62
C LYS A 16 -5.35 13.07 5.33
N LEU A 17 -4.86 12.06 4.59
CA LEU A 17 -4.24 12.30 3.28
C LEU A 17 -5.24 12.89 2.29
N LYS A 18 -6.50 12.42 2.24
CA LYS A 18 -7.55 13.00 1.38
C LYS A 18 -7.74 14.49 1.70
N GLU A 19 -7.96 14.80 2.97
CA GLU A 19 -8.15 16.18 3.45
C GLU A 19 -6.97 17.08 3.05
N TYR A 20 -5.73 16.60 3.22
CA TYR A 20 -4.55 17.38 2.86
C TYR A 20 -4.32 17.52 1.35
N LEU A 21 -4.81 16.58 0.54
CA LEU A 21 -4.74 16.71 -0.92
C LEU A 21 -5.75 17.73 -1.45
N GLU A 22 -6.90 17.87 -0.79
CA GLU A 22 -7.98 18.79 -1.18
C GLU A 22 -7.78 20.20 -0.61
N CYS A 23 -7.14 20.32 0.55
CA CYS A 23 -6.93 21.58 1.24
C CYS A 23 -5.98 22.54 0.48
N GLU A 24 -6.48 23.75 0.21
CA GLU A 24 -5.74 24.82 -0.49
C GLU A 24 -4.40 25.17 0.18
N ILE A 25 -4.31 25.09 1.51
CA ILE A 25 -3.09 25.39 2.27
C ILE A 25 -1.93 24.47 1.87
N PHE A 26 -2.25 23.26 1.43
CA PHE A 26 -1.27 22.25 1.00
C PHE A 26 -1.07 22.22 -0.51
N LYS A 27 -1.73 23.08 -1.29
CA LYS A 27 -1.50 23.21 -2.73
C LYS A 27 -0.37 24.20 -3.03
N ASN A 28 0.31 23.97 -4.14
CA ASN A 28 1.26 24.91 -4.71
C ASN A 28 0.49 26.03 -5.44
N LYS A 29 1.20 27.08 -5.85
CA LYS A 29 0.63 28.20 -6.64
C LYS A 29 -0.13 27.75 -7.90
N ASN A 30 0.20 26.58 -8.45
CA ASN A 30 -0.42 26.00 -9.64
C ASN A 30 -1.61 25.06 -9.31
N GLY A 31 -2.12 25.05 -8.08
CA GLY A 31 -3.21 24.17 -7.64
C GLY A 31 -2.82 22.71 -7.40
N ILE A 32 -1.57 22.32 -7.68
CA ILE A 32 -1.09 20.95 -7.51
C ILE A 32 -0.74 20.70 -6.03
N PRO A 33 -1.15 19.57 -5.42
CA PRO A 33 -0.79 19.23 -4.05
C PRO A 33 0.72 19.20 -3.80
N ASN A 34 1.17 19.86 -2.73
CA ASN A 34 2.55 19.89 -2.29
C ASN A 34 2.87 18.68 -1.41
N TYR A 35 3.32 17.59 -2.03
CA TYR A 35 3.65 16.35 -1.34
C TYR A 35 4.74 16.48 -0.28
N PHE A 36 5.63 17.49 -0.38
CA PHE A 36 6.66 17.73 0.63
C PHE A 36 6.04 18.26 1.92
N LYS A 37 5.18 19.27 1.81
CA LYS A 37 4.47 19.88 2.95
C LYS A 37 3.56 18.86 3.65
N ILE A 38 2.80 18.09 2.86
CA ILE A 38 1.95 17.00 3.35
C ILE A 38 2.79 15.93 4.05
N GLY A 39 3.90 15.51 3.44
CA GLY A 39 4.81 14.51 4.00
C GLY A 39 5.38 14.93 5.36
N LYS A 40 5.74 16.21 5.52
CA LYS A 40 6.23 16.76 6.79
C LYS A 40 5.20 16.65 7.91
N VAL A 41 3.93 17.01 7.64
CA VAL A 41 2.84 16.94 8.63
C VAL A 41 2.49 15.49 8.98
N MET A 42 2.46 14.60 7.97
CA MET A 42 2.13 13.20 8.18
C MET A 42 3.29 12.33 8.69
N ASN A 43 4.49 12.91 8.83
CA ASN A 43 5.73 12.19 9.10
C ASN A 43 5.96 11.02 8.12
N LYS A 44 5.81 11.29 6.82
CA LYS A 44 6.02 10.33 5.72
C LYS A 44 6.92 10.96 4.66
N SER A 45 7.62 10.12 3.90
CA SER A 45 8.42 10.63 2.78
C SER A 45 7.51 11.25 1.70
N PRO A 46 7.93 12.34 1.04
CA PRO A 46 7.15 12.95 -0.05
C PRO A 46 6.85 11.95 -1.17
N ASN A 47 7.79 11.05 -1.46
CA ASN A 47 7.60 10.00 -2.47
C ASN A 47 6.53 8.99 -2.06
N THR A 48 6.41 8.67 -0.77
CA THR A 48 5.34 7.82 -0.23
C THR A 48 3.97 8.47 -0.41
N ILE A 49 3.84 9.78 -0.14
CA ILE A 49 2.61 10.54 -0.40
C ILE A 49 2.24 10.48 -1.88
N ARG A 50 3.18 10.84 -2.75
CA ARG A 50 3.00 10.87 -4.21
C ARG A 50 2.55 9.52 -4.76
N LEU A 51 3.21 8.43 -4.34
CA LEU A 51 2.86 7.09 -4.78
C LEU A 51 1.47 6.67 -4.32
N GLU A 52 1.07 7.05 -3.11
CA GLU A 52 -0.24 6.71 -2.58
C GLU A 52 -1.35 7.49 -3.30
N ALA A 53 -1.17 8.79 -3.54
CA ALA A 53 -2.10 9.61 -4.33
C ALA A 53 -2.21 9.12 -5.78
N LYS A 54 -1.07 8.82 -6.43
CA LYS A 54 -1.02 8.38 -7.84
C LYS A 54 -1.76 7.06 -8.08
N LYS A 55 -1.89 6.17 -7.10
CA LYS A 55 -2.59 4.89 -7.26
C LYS A 55 -4.05 5.05 -7.68
N LEU A 56 -4.67 6.19 -7.38
CA LEU A 56 -6.09 6.42 -7.62
C LEU A 56 -6.38 7.46 -8.71
N LYS A 57 -5.34 8.07 -9.31
CA LYS A 57 -5.26 8.91 -10.53
C LYS A 57 -6.25 10.08 -10.73
N GLU A 58 -7.47 10.05 -10.18
CA GLU A 58 -8.52 11.05 -10.40
C GLU A 58 -9.09 11.56 -9.07
N GLU A 59 -9.49 10.67 -8.17
CA GLU A 59 -9.98 11.04 -6.84
C GLU A 59 -9.43 10.06 -5.80
N TYR A 60 -8.79 10.59 -4.74
CA TYR A 60 -8.26 9.75 -3.69
C TYR A 60 -9.39 9.28 -2.77
N ASP A 61 -9.73 7.99 -2.86
CA ASP A 61 -10.67 7.30 -1.98
C ASP A 61 -9.93 6.46 -0.91
N PRO A 62 -9.97 6.89 0.38
CA PRO A 62 -9.37 6.18 1.51
C PRO A 62 -9.84 4.73 1.67
N GLU A 63 -11.14 4.47 1.48
CA GLU A 63 -11.77 3.16 1.67
C GLU A 63 -11.33 2.20 0.57
N LYS A 64 -11.41 2.64 -0.69
CA LYS A 64 -10.96 1.84 -1.83
C LYS A 64 -9.47 1.53 -1.72
N ALA A 65 -8.65 2.49 -1.31
CA ALA A 65 -7.23 2.29 -1.11
C ALA A 65 -6.94 1.29 0.03
N HIS A 66 -7.68 1.36 1.13
CA HIS A 66 -7.53 0.45 2.26
C HIS A 66 -8.00 -0.98 1.94
N LYS A 67 -9.14 -1.13 1.25
CA LYS A 67 -9.64 -2.41 0.76
C LYS A 67 -8.66 -3.06 -0.22
N ASP A 68 -8.10 -2.30 -1.17
CA ASP A 68 -7.09 -2.81 -2.10
C ASP A 68 -5.84 -3.29 -1.38
N TYR A 69 -5.37 -2.53 -0.38
CA TYR A 69 -4.28 -2.97 0.50
C TYR A 69 -4.60 -4.30 1.19
N LYS A 70 -5.75 -4.43 1.87
CA LYS A 70 -6.18 -5.68 2.53
C LYS A 70 -6.25 -6.84 1.54
N ARG A 71 -6.80 -6.63 0.34
CA ARG A 71 -6.90 -7.63 -0.73
C ARG A 71 -5.52 -8.12 -1.18
N LYS A 72 -4.59 -7.19 -1.47
CA LYS A 72 -3.21 -7.53 -1.85
C LYS A 72 -2.45 -8.20 -0.71
N ARG A 73 -2.70 -7.78 0.53
CA ARG A 73 -2.08 -8.34 1.72
C ARG A 73 -2.48 -9.80 1.93
N LYS A 74 -3.75 -10.18 1.72
CA LYS A 74 -4.22 -11.58 1.77
C LYS A 74 -3.53 -12.49 0.74
N LYS A 75 -3.13 -11.94 -0.41
CA LYS A 75 -2.39 -12.69 -1.46
C LYS A 75 -0.88 -12.81 -1.18
N SER A 76 -0.37 -12.23 -0.10
CA SER A 76 1.05 -12.30 0.26
C SER A 76 1.40 -13.66 0.84
N ILE A 77 2.55 -14.21 0.45
CA ILE A 77 3.11 -15.50 0.92
C ILE A 77 3.01 -15.68 2.43
N LYS A 78 3.18 -14.60 3.21
CA LYS A 78 3.07 -14.62 4.68
C LYS A 78 1.70 -15.07 5.22
N TYR A 79 0.62 -14.92 4.46
CA TYR A 79 -0.73 -15.38 4.84
C TYR A 79 -1.23 -16.53 3.97
N LEU A 80 -0.41 -17.01 3.04
CA LEU A 80 -0.67 -18.25 2.34
C LEU A 80 -0.41 -19.37 3.35
N ILE A 81 -1.46 -19.84 4.02
CA ILE A 81 -1.36 -21.01 4.90
C ILE A 81 -1.25 -22.22 3.97
N ILE A 82 -0.02 -22.62 3.64
CA ILE A 82 0.22 -23.85 2.88
C ILE A 82 0.06 -25.00 3.87
N SER A 83 -1.00 -25.78 3.72
CA SER A 83 -1.19 -26.98 4.54
C SER A 83 -0.21 -28.08 4.15
N LYS A 84 0.11 -28.97 5.09
CA LYS A 84 0.97 -30.14 4.84
C LYS A 84 0.44 -31.00 3.68
N LYS A 85 -0.88 -31.04 3.50
CA LYS A 85 -1.56 -31.71 2.39
C LYS A 85 -1.24 -31.07 1.03
N VAL A 86 -1.26 -29.75 0.94
CA VAL A 86 -0.89 -29.02 -0.29
C VAL A 86 0.60 -29.21 -0.61
N VAL A 87 1.48 -29.17 0.40
CA VAL A 87 2.92 -29.44 0.20
C VAL A 87 3.16 -30.85 -0.33
N ASN A 88 2.52 -31.86 0.27
CA ASN A 88 2.68 -33.24 -0.15
C ASN A 88 2.13 -33.48 -1.56
N TYR A 89 0.99 -32.87 -1.91
CA TYR A 89 0.42 -32.93 -3.26
C TYR A 89 1.35 -32.32 -4.32
N ILE A 90 1.95 -31.17 -4.03
CA ILE A 90 2.94 -30.54 -4.94
C ILE A 90 4.18 -31.43 -5.09
N ARG A 91 4.67 -32.04 -3.99
CA ARG A 91 5.81 -32.97 -4.04
C ARG A 91 5.51 -34.18 -4.93
N GLU A 92 4.32 -34.74 -4.83
CA GLU A 92 3.90 -35.91 -5.63
C GLU A 92 3.81 -35.58 -7.13
N ILE A 93 3.31 -34.40 -7.49
CA ILE A 93 3.29 -33.94 -8.88
C ILE A 93 4.72 -33.74 -9.40
N LEU A 94 5.57 -33.09 -8.62
CA LEU A 94 6.95 -32.82 -9.02
C LEU A 94 7.78 -34.10 -9.13
N SER A 95 7.57 -35.09 -8.26
CA SER A 95 8.25 -36.39 -8.36
C SER A 95 7.83 -37.18 -9.60
N LYS A 96 6.57 -37.03 -10.05
CA LYS A 96 6.08 -37.66 -11.29
C LYS A 96 6.58 -36.98 -12.56
N LYS A 97 7.10 -35.76 -12.46
CA LYS A 97 7.59 -34.95 -13.59
C LYS A 97 9.10 -35.11 -13.85
N ILE A 98 9.79 -35.84 -12.97
CA ILE A 98 11.24 -36.11 -13.02
C ILE A 98 11.54 -37.46 -13.72
N TRP A 99 10.50 -38.15 -14.22
CA TRP A 99 10.63 -39.34 -15.06
C TRP A 99 10.21 -39.03 -16.50
#